data_AF-A0A5C4YB49-F1
#
_entry.id   AF-A0A5C4YB49-F1
#
_cell.length_a   1.000
_cell.length_b   1.000
_cell.length_c   1.000
_cell.angle_alpha   90.00
_cell.angle_beta   90.00
_cell.angle_gamma   90.00
#
_symmetry.space_group_name_H-M   'P 1'
#
loop_
_entity.id
_entity.type
_entity.pdbx_description
1 polymer ?
#
loop_
_entity_poly.entity_id
_entity_poly.type
_entity_poly.pdbx_seq_one_letter_code
_entity_poly.pdbx_strand_id
1 'polypeptide(L)'
;VGVVLAYQAAYQLAQFGANIFIVDLVGISATRELAPLIAAIVIAGRSASSYTAQIGVMKITDEINAMNTMGFRSFEFIIIPRVMALVIAMPLIVALSDAISILGGMVVAKINLDISFGEFLRRFREAVEMKHIIIGLAKAPIFGFLIG
;
A
#
# COMPACT_ATOMS: atom_id res chain seq x y z
N VAL A 1 2.74 1.37 -10.60
CA VAL A 1 1.41 2.03 -10.72
C VAL A 1 1.50 3.55 -10.64
N GLY A 2 2.27 4.13 -9.70
CA GLY A 2 2.42 5.60 -9.59
C GLY A 2 2.78 6.33 -10.89
N VAL A 3 3.70 5.78 -11.70
CA VAL A 3 4.06 6.29 -13.03
C VAL A 3 2.85 6.33 -13.98
N VAL A 4 2.07 5.25 -14.04
CA VAL A 4 0.91 5.14 -14.95
C VAL A 4 -0.19 6.12 -14.54
N LEU A 5 -0.45 6.26 -13.23
CA LEU A 5 -1.40 7.23 -12.70
C LEU A 5 -0.99 8.67 -13.02
N ALA A 6 0.27 9.00 -12.77
CA ALA A 6 0.81 10.32 -13.10
C ALA A 6 0.78 10.58 -14.61
N TYR A 7 0.99 9.57 -15.44
CA TYR A 7 0.92 9.71 -16.90
C TYR A 7 -0.50 10.00 -17.38
N GLN A 8 -1.48 9.27 -16.86
CA GLN A 8 -2.89 9.52 -17.18
C GLN A 8 -3.36 10.89 -16.68
N ALA A 9 -2.97 11.25 -15.45
CA ALA A 9 -3.25 12.56 -14.87
C ALA A 9 -2.63 13.69 -15.71
N ALA A 10 -1.35 13.55 -16.10
CA ALA A 10 -0.65 14.49 -16.97
C ALA A 10 -1.41 14.73 -18.27
N TYR A 11 -1.80 13.65 -18.94
CA TYR A 11 -2.48 13.71 -20.22
C TYR A 11 -3.84 14.42 -20.10
N GLN A 12 -4.62 14.12 -19.06
CA GLN A 12 -5.90 14.79 -18.83
C GLN A 12 -5.71 16.28 -18.50
N LEU A 13 -4.80 16.63 -17.59
CA LEU A 13 -4.61 18.01 -17.16
C LEU A 13 -4.01 18.90 -18.26
N ALA A 14 -3.17 18.34 -19.14
CA ALA A 14 -2.64 19.04 -20.30
C ALA A 14 -3.74 19.55 -21.24
N GLN A 15 -4.86 18.82 -21.37
CA GLN A 15 -6.00 19.24 -22.19
C GLN A 15 -6.74 20.45 -21.61
N PHE A 16 -6.66 20.65 -20.30
CA PHE A 16 -7.30 21.77 -19.60
C PHE A 16 -6.31 22.91 -19.28
N GLY A 17 -5.04 22.81 -19.71
CA GLY A 17 -3.98 23.76 -19.35
C GLY A 17 -3.67 23.78 -17.85
N ALA A 18 -4.08 22.75 -17.12
CA ALA A 18 -4.09 22.67 -15.67
C ALA A 18 -2.85 21.96 -15.10
N ASN A 19 -1.71 22.02 -15.80
CA ASN A 19 -0.51 21.22 -15.53
C ASN A 19 -0.01 21.29 -14.08
N ILE A 20 -0.21 22.44 -13.41
CA ILE A 20 0.19 22.67 -12.03
C ILE A 20 -0.55 21.80 -11.00
N PHE A 21 -1.76 21.32 -11.32
CA PHE A 21 -2.59 20.53 -10.41
C PHE A 21 -2.28 19.03 -10.43
N ILE A 22 -1.33 18.60 -11.28
CA ILE A 22 -0.94 17.19 -11.36
C ILE A 22 -0.39 16.69 -10.02
N VAL A 23 0.31 17.55 -9.30
CA VAL A 23 0.93 17.23 -8.01
C VAL A 23 -0.15 16.97 -6.96
N ASP A 24 -1.21 17.77 -6.97
CA ASP A 24 -2.34 17.64 -6.04
C ASP A 24 -3.08 16.33 -6.31
N LEU A 25 -3.40 16.08 -7.57
CA LEU A 25 -4.12 14.88 -7.98
C LEU A 25 -3.30 13.61 -7.67
N VAL A 26 -2.05 13.56 -8.10
CA VAL A 26 -1.18 12.39 -7.90
C VAL A 26 -0.84 12.23 -6.42
N GLY A 27 -0.46 13.31 -5.74
CA GLY A 27 -0.05 13.29 -4.33
C GLY A 27 -1.18 12.84 -3.41
N ILE A 28 -2.36 13.45 -3.52
CA ILE A 28 -3.51 13.12 -2.67
C ILE A 28 -4.05 11.73 -3.02
N SER A 29 -4.25 11.43 -4.31
CA SER A 29 -4.88 10.16 -4.72
C SER A 29 -3.96 8.96 -4.47
N ALA A 30 -2.64 9.12 -4.67
CA ALA A 30 -1.70 8.05 -4.37
C ALA A 30 -1.65 7.76 -2.87
N THR A 31 -1.37 8.78 -2.04
CA THR A 31 -1.14 8.58 -0.59
C THR A 31 -2.39 8.17 0.17
N ARG A 32 -3.57 8.65 -0.24
CA ARG A 32 -4.80 8.43 0.52
C ARG A 32 -5.54 7.13 0.14
N GLU A 33 -5.45 6.73 -1.11
CA GLU A 33 -6.31 5.68 -1.67
C GLU A 33 -5.50 4.60 -2.41
N LEU A 34 -4.81 4.99 -3.49
CA LEU A 34 -4.33 4.02 -4.48
C LEU A 34 -3.14 3.20 -3.99
N ALA A 35 -2.15 3.82 -3.34
CA ALA A 35 -0.99 3.08 -2.85
C ALA A 35 -1.36 2.15 -1.67
N PRO A 36 -2.14 2.56 -0.65
CA PRO A 36 -2.63 1.66 0.38
C PRO A 36 -3.43 0.47 -0.17
N LEU A 37 -4.35 0.73 -1.12
CA LEU A 37 -5.23 -0.29 -1.69
C LEU A 37 -4.46 -1.31 -2.54
N ILE A 38 -3.57 -0.85 -3.41
CA ILE A 38 -2.80 -1.75 -4.28
C ILE A 38 -1.79 -2.57 -3.46
N ALA A 39 -1.14 -1.96 -2.47
CA ALA A 39 -0.28 -2.68 -1.54
C ALA A 39 -1.06 -3.81 -0.84
N ALA A 40 -2.27 -3.52 -0.34
CA ALA A 40 -3.13 -4.52 0.28
C ALA A 40 -3.51 -5.66 -0.68
N ILE A 41 -3.90 -5.36 -1.92
CA ILE A 41 -4.26 -6.38 -2.93
C ILE A 41 -3.07 -7.32 -3.21
N VAL A 42 -1.86 -6.76 -3.38
CA VAL A 42 -0.66 -7.55 -3.67
C VAL A 42 -0.29 -8.43 -2.47
N ILE A 43 -0.39 -7.90 -1.25
CA ILE A 43 -0.09 -8.66 -0.02
C ILE A 43 -1.13 -9.75 0.23
N ALA A 44 -2.41 -9.49 -0.04
CA ALA A 44 -3.45 -10.52 0.00
C ALA A 44 -3.13 -11.66 -0.97
N GLY A 45 -2.76 -11.34 -2.22
CA GLY A 45 -2.40 -12.35 -3.21
C GLY A 45 -1.18 -13.18 -2.81
N ARG A 46 -0.10 -12.56 -2.32
CA ARG A 46 1.16 -13.26 -1.99
C ARG A 46 1.14 -13.92 -0.61
N SER A 47 0.93 -13.12 0.43
CA SER A 47 1.12 -13.56 1.82
C SER A 47 -0.06 -14.39 2.30
N ALA A 48 -1.31 -13.99 2.04
CA ALA A 48 -2.47 -14.75 2.49
C ALA A 48 -2.56 -16.13 1.81
N SER A 49 -2.23 -16.20 0.51
CA SER A 49 -2.11 -17.48 -0.20
C SER A 49 -1.05 -18.38 0.41
N SER A 50 0.12 -17.82 0.75
CA SER A 50 1.20 -18.59 1.39
C SER A 50 0.79 -19.08 2.78
N TYR A 51 0.14 -18.25 3.59
CA TYR A 51 -0.34 -18.63 4.92
C TYR A 51 -1.43 -19.70 4.85
N THR A 52 -2.36 -19.57 3.90
CA THR A 52 -3.42 -20.55 3.67
C THR A 52 -2.83 -21.89 3.22
N ALA A 53 -1.86 -21.88 2.30
CA ALA A 53 -1.17 -23.09 1.87
C ALA A 53 -0.43 -23.77 3.02
N GLN A 54 0.29 -23.01 3.86
CA GLN A 54 1.00 -23.56 5.02
C GLN A 54 0.02 -24.18 6.04
N ILE A 55 -1.08 -23.49 6.37
CA ILE A 55 -2.09 -24.04 7.28
C ILE A 55 -2.76 -25.28 6.66
N GLY A 56 -2.99 -25.27 5.35
CA GLY A 56 -3.50 -26.42 4.61
C GLY A 56 -2.58 -27.63 4.72
N VAL A 57 -1.27 -27.45 4.55
CA VAL A 57 -0.27 -28.51 4.73
C VAL A 57 -0.29 -29.03 6.17
N MET A 58 -0.23 -28.14 7.17
CA MET A 58 -0.27 -28.52 8.59
C MET A 58 -1.56 -29.28 8.98
N LYS A 59 -2.66 -29.02 8.26
CA LYS A 59 -3.92 -29.75 8.44
C LYS A 59 -3.87 -31.14 7.82
N ILE A 60 -3.25 -31.30 6.64
CA ILE A 60 -3.12 -32.59 5.94
C ILE A 60 -2.08 -33.49 6.62
N THR A 61 -1.04 -32.91 7.23
CA THR A 61 -0.01 -33.63 7.99
C THR A 61 -0.40 -33.89 9.46
N ASP A 62 -1.64 -33.57 9.85
CA ASP A 62 -2.16 -33.69 11.23
C ASP A 62 -1.37 -32.92 12.32
N GLU A 63 -0.49 -31.99 11.94
CA GLU A 63 0.26 -31.16 12.89
C GLU A 63 -0.65 -30.32 13.79
N ILE A 64 -1.77 -29.83 13.24
CA ILE A 64 -2.78 -29.07 14.02
C ILE A 64 -3.43 -29.97 15.09
N ASN A 65 -3.75 -31.21 14.75
CA ASN A 65 -4.37 -32.17 15.67
C ASN A 65 -3.37 -32.63 16.74
N ALA A 66 -2.11 -32.86 16.36
CA ALA A 66 -1.03 -33.16 17.29
C ALA A 66 -0.83 -32.03 18.30
N MET A 67 -0.82 -30.77 17.84
CA MET A 67 -0.68 -29.58 18.69
C MET A 67 -1.83 -29.45 19.70
N ASN A 68 -3.07 -29.66 19.28
CA ASN A 68 -4.23 -29.65 20.18
C ASN A 68 -4.18 -30.79 21.21
N THR A 69 -3.69 -31.97 20.81
CA THR A 69 -3.52 -33.12 21.73
C THR A 69 -2.44 -32.87 22.77
N MET A 70 -1.41 -32.08 22.44
CA MET A 70 -0.39 -31.61 23.39
C MET A 70 -0.90 -30.51 24.34
N GLY A 71 -2.16 -30.07 24.20
CA GLY A 71 -2.77 -29.03 25.04
C GLY A 71 -2.53 -27.60 24.55
N PHE A 72 -1.92 -27.40 23.38
CA PHE A 72 -1.73 -26.07 22.80
C PHE A 72 -2.96 -25.64 22.01
N ARG A 73 -3.35 -24.37 22.14
CA ARG A 73 -4.43 -23.78 21.33
C ARG A 73 -3.88 -23.35 19.96
N SER A 74 -4.15 -24.12 18.90
CA SER A 74 -3.63 -23.80 17.55
C SER A 74 -3.95 -22.39 17.06
N PHE A 75 -5.09 -21.82 17.46
CA PHE A 75 -5.46 -20.45 17.12
C PHE A 75 -4.43 -19.41 17.62
N GLU A 76 -3.98 -19.55 18.86
CA GLU A 76 -3.05 -18.60 19.49
C GLU A 76 -1.63 -18.72 18.96
N PHE A 77 -1.22 -19.93 18.57
CA PHE A 77 0.15 -20.20 18.10
C PHE A 77 0.33 -20.02 16.60
N ILE A 78 -0.73 -20.21 15.79
CA ILE A 78 -0.63 -20.15 14.33
C ILE A 78 -1.24 -18.86 13.79
N ILE A 79 -2.46 -18.51 14.20
CA ILE A 79 -3.25 -17.46 13.54
C ILE A 79 -2.88 -16.09 14.11
N ILE A 80 -2.96 -15.90 15.44
CA ILE A 80 -2.70 -14.59 16.08
C ILE A 80 -1.34 -13.99 15.68
N PRO A 81 -0.21 -14.73 15.71
CA PRO A 81 1.09 -14.15 15.39
C PRO A 81 1.20 -13.67 13.94
N ARG A 82 0.54 -14.38 13.01
CA ARG A 82 0.55 -14.04 11.57
C ARG A 82 -0.30 -12.81 11.29
N VAL A 83 -1.49 -12.74 11.89
CA VAL A 83 -2.36 -11.55 11.78
C VAL A 83 -1.64 -10.32 12.36
N MET A 84 -1.06 -10.45 13.56
CA MET A 84 -0.32 -9.36 14.19
C MET A 84 0.91 -8.93 13.37
N ALA A 85 1.63 -9.89 12.78
CA ALA A 85 2.75 -9.59 11.88
C ALA A 85 2.28 -8.78 10.66
N LEU A 86 1.14 -9.11 10.05
CA LEU A 86 0.59 -8.35 8.93
C LEU A 86 0.09 -6.97 9.35
N VAL A 87 -0.59 -6.85 10.49
CA VAL A 87 -1.06 -5.57 11.03
C VAL A 87 0.11 -4.58 11.24
N ILE A 88 1.25 -5.08 11.71
CA ILE A 88 2.46 -4.27 11.94
C ILE A 88 3.22 -4.01 10.63
N ALA A 89 3.31 -5.00 9.75
CA ALA A 89 4.07 -4.87 8.49
C ALA A 89 3.36 -3.97 7.47
N MET A 90 2.02 -3.99 7.42
CA MET A 90 1.25 -3.27 6.41
C MET A 90 1.49 -1.75 6.39
N PRO A 91 1.50 -1.02 7.52
CA PRO A 91 1.86 0.40 7.54
C PRO A 91 3.21 0.70 6.89
N LEU A 92 4.21 -0.17 7.12
CA LEU A 92 5.55 -0.02 6.58
C LEU A 92 5.57 -0.23 5.06
N ILE A 93 4.81 -1.21 4.57
CA ILE A 93 4.66 -1.49 3.13
C ILE A 93 3.92 -0.34 2.44
N VAL A 94 2.88 0.20 3.06
CA VAL A 94 2.12 1.34 2.52
C VAL A 94 3.00 2.59 2.45
N ALA A 95 3.74 2.91 3.50
CA ALA A 95 4.68 4.05 3.51
C ALA A 95 5.72 3.95 2.37
N LEU A 96 6.27 2.75 2.15
CA LEU A 96 7.20 2.51 1.04
C LEU A 96 6.51 2.68 -0.32
N SER A 97 5.28 2.17 -0.45
CA SER A 97 4.49 2.27 -1.67
C SER A 97 4.14 3.71 -2.01
N ASP A 98 3.80 4.53 -1.01
CA ASP A 98 3.57 5.96 -1.15
C ASP A 98 4.82 6.68 -1.66
N ALA A 99 5.97 6.44 -1.01
CA ALA A 99 7.24 7.05 -1.39
C ALA A 99 7.61 6.72 -2.85
N ILE A 100 7.53 5.45 -3.24
CA ILE A 100 7.82 5.02 -4.62
C ILE A 100 6.79 5.60 -5.61
N SER A 101 5.52 5.70 -5.21
CA SER A 101 4.47 6.26 -6.06
C SER A 101 4.71 7.75 -6.34
N ILE A 102 5.08 8.52 -5.31
CA ILE A 102 5.41 9.94 -5.43
C ILE A 102 6.65 10.15 -6.31
N LEU A 103 7.71 9.34 -6.11
CA LEU A 103 8.91 9.39 -6.96
C LEU A 103 8.56 9.10 -8.43
N GLY A 104 7.71 8.11 -8.68
CA GLY A 104 7.21 7.81 -10.03
C GLY A 104 6.44 8.98 -10.63
N GLY A 105 5.60 9.65 -9.84
CA GLY A 105 4.85 10.84 -10.27
C GLY A 105 5.76 12.02 -10.59
N MET A 106 6.80 12.21 -9.79
CA MET A 106 7.80 13.25 -9.98
C MET A 106 8.60 13.07 -11.27
N VAL A 107 8.97 11.84 -11.62
CA VAL A 107 9.64 11.52 -12.90
C VAL A 107 8.74 11.82 -14.09
N VAL A 108 7.46 11.43 -14.02
CA VAL A 108 6.51 11.67 -15.11
C VAL A 108 6.19 13.16 -15.27
N ALA A 109 6.07 13.90 -14.18
CA ALA A 109 5.84 15.35 -14.22
C ALA A 109 6.96 16.09 -14.98
N LYS A 110 8.21 15.65 -14.78
CA LYS A 110 9.36 16.19 -15.51
C LYS A 110 9.34 15.85 -17.00
N ILE A 111 9.02 14.60 -17.35
CA ILE A 111 9.08 14.13 -18.75
C ILE A 111 7.92 14.70 -19.58
N ASN A 112 6.71 14.75 -19.03
CA ASN A 112 5.51 15.07 -19.80
C ASN A 112 5.08 16.53 -19.73
N LEU A 113 5.37 17.23 -18.62
CA LEU A 113 4.92 18.61 -18.39
C LEU A 113 6.07 19.59 -18.18
N ASP A 114 7.32 19.14 -18.31
CA ASP A 114 8.54 19.93 -18.08
C ASP A 114 8.60 20.58 -16.67
N ILE A 115 7.96 19.94 -15.68
CA ILE A 115 7.96 20.45 -14.30
C ILE A 115 9.26 20.03 -13.62
N SER A 116 10.00 21.00 -13.09
CA SER A 116 11.24 20.73 -12.35
C SER A 116 10.96 19.98 -11.04
N PHE A 117 11.91 19.15 -10.60
CA PHE A 117 11.78 18.40 -9.35
C PHE A 117 11.59 19.31 -8.12
N GLY A 118 12.24 20.48 -8.11
CA GLY A 118 12.09 21.46 -7.03
C GLY A 118 10.68 22.05 -6.99
N GLU A 119 10.09 22.33 -8.14
CA GLU A 119 8.72 22.84 -8.23
C GLU A 119 7.69 21.78 -7.82
N PHE A 120 7.87 20.54 -8.27
CA PHE A 120 7.04 19.41 -7.84
C PHE A 120 7.05 19.27 -6.31
N LEU A 121 8.23 19.31 -5.68
CA LEU A 121 8.36 19.12 -4.23
C LEU A 121 7.77 20.29 -3.43
N ARG A 122 7.92 21.53 -3.92
CA ARG A 122 7.30 22.71 -3.31
C ARG A 122 5.77 22.60 -3.33
N ARG A 123 5.20 22.26 -4.50
CA ARG A 123 3.76 22.06 -4.66
C ARG A 123 3.25 20.89 -3.83
N PHE A 124 3.99 19.79 -3.80
CA PHE A 124 3.64 18.62 -3.01
C PHE A 124 3.50 18.97 -1.53
N ARG A 125 4.40 19.80 -1.00
CA ARG A 125 4.33 20.25 0.40
C ARG A 125 3.18 21.23 0.67
N GLU A 126 2.80 22.04 -0.32
CA GLU A 126 1.65 22.96 -0.23
C GLU A 126 0.31 22.20 -0.33
N ALA A 127 0.24 21.16 -1.16
CA ALA A 127 -1.00 20.47 -1.50
C ALA A 127 -1.28 19.22 -0.68
N VAL A 128 -0.24 18.45 -0.33
CA VAL A 128 -0.39 17.21 0.43
C VAL A 128 -0.20 17.52 1.91
N GLU A 129 -1.30 17.86 2.56
CA GLU A 129 -1.34 17.92 4.01
C GLU A 129 -0.97 16.57 4.63
N MET A 130 -0.28 16.61 5.78
CA MET A 130 0.09 15.41 6.54
C MET A 130 -1.12 14.52 6.87
N LYS A 131 -2.31 15.13 6.94
CA LYS A 131 -3.59 14.43 7.11
C LYS A 131 -3.83 13.34 6.06
N HIS A 132 -3.49 13.58 4.79
CA HIS A 132 -3.71 12.59 3.73
C HIS A 132 -2.85 11.34 3.92
N ILE A 133 -1.59 11.53 4.27
CA ILE A 133 -0.64 10.45 4.57
C ILE A 133 -1.11 9.67 5.80
N ILE A 134 -1.52 10.37 6.87
CA ILE A 134 -2.02 9.73 8.09
C ILE A 134 -3.28 8.90 7.80
N ILE A 135 -4.20 9.41 6.98
CA ILE A 135 -5.40 8.65 6.60
C ILE A 135 -5.02 7.38 5.82
N GLY A 136 -4.08 7.46 4.88
CA GLY A 136 -3.60 6.29 4.13
C GLY A 136 -2.95 5.25 5.04
N LEU A 137 -2.05 5.70 5.93
CA LEU A 137 -1.39 4.83 6.90
C LEU A 137 -2.35 4.25 7.93
N ALA A 138 -3.38 4.98 8.35
CA ALA A 138 -4.38 4.49 9.29
C ALA A 138 -5.25 3.35 8.70
N LYS A 139 -5.42 3.29 7.38
CA LYS A 139 -6.09 2.16 6.71
C LYS A 139 -5.22 0.90 6.68
N ALA A 140 -3.89 1.04 6.72
CA ALA A 140 -2.97 -0.07 6.54
C ALA A 140 -3.09 -1.17 7.63
N PRO A 141 -3.19 -0.87 8.94
CA PRO A 141 -3.46 -1.87 9.98
C PRO A 141 -4.78 -2.61 9.76
N ILE A 142 -5.82 -1.90 9.32
CA ILE A 142 -7.15 -2.48 9.06
C ILE A 142 -7.06 -3.47 7.91
N PHE A 143 -6.35 -3.11 6.83
CA PHE A 143 -6.10 -4.05 5.74
C PHE A 143 -5.25 -5.25 6.20
N GLY A 144 -4.22 -5.03 7.01
CA GLY A 144 -3.42 -6.12 7.58
C GLY A 144 -4.24 -7.10 8.42
N PHE A 145 -5.17 -6.57 9.21
CA PHE A 145 -6.08 -7.39 10.02
C PHE A 145 -7.09 -8.17 9.18
N LEU A 146 -7.63 -7.57 8.11
CA LEU A 146 -8.60 -8.22 7.22
C LEU A 146 -7.97 -9.29 6.32
N ILE A 147 -6.69 -9.14 5.98
CA ILE A 147 -5.96 -10.08 5.12
C ILE A 147 -5.43 -11.29 5.90
N GLY A 148 -4.99 -11.06 7.14
CA GLY A 148 -4.47 -12.11 8.02
C GLY A 148 -5.53 -13.09 8.48
#